data_AF-A0A7C7XMN9-F1
#
_entry.id   AF-A0A7C7XMN9-F1
#
_cell.length_a   1.000
_cell.length_b   1.000
_cell.length_c   1.000
_cell.angle_alpha   90.00
_cell.angle_beta   90.00
_cell.angle_gamma   90.00
#
_symmetry.space_group_name_H-M   'P 1'
#
loop_
_entity.id
_entity.type
_entity.pdbx_description
1 polymer ?
#
loop_
_entity_poly.entity_id
_entity_poly.type
_entity_poly.pdbx_seq_one_letter_code
_entity_poly.pdbx_strand_id
1 'polypeptide(L)'
;MNTATVSEDEGHQEHSEHGLSDFGYIKIAVILATLTAAEVATYFFDFGVVEIPSLLILMVVKFQIVVSYFMHLKFDSKVFSYLFVTGLILAMMVFAAMGTSMAFWQNPSGCDASAFC
;
A
#
# COMPACT_ATOMS: atom_id res chain seq x y z
N MET A 1 29.83 37.20 39.47
CA MET A 1 28.47 36.65 39.61
C MET A 1 27.89 36.69 38.22
N ASN A 2 28.04 35.61 37.47
CA ASN A 2 27.75 35.55 36.05
C ASN A 2 26.34 34.98 35.90
N THR A 3 25.36 35.87 35.84
CA THR A 3 23.97 35.52 35.54
C THR A 3 23.90 35.19 34.05
N ALA A 4 23.78 33.90 33.75
CA ALA A 4 23.39 33.42 32.43
C ALA A 4 21.92 33.83 32.20
N THR A 5 21.73 34.91 31.45
CA THR A 5 20.47 35.17 30.73
C THR A 5 20.64 34.57 29.34
N VAL A 6 20.13 33.36 29.14
CA VAL A 6 19.78 32.86 27.80
C VAL A 6 18.29 32.55 27.85
N SER A 7 17.58 33.37 27.09
CA SER A 7 16.18 33.26 26.73
C SER A 7 16.02 32.06 25.79
N GLU A 8 15.19 31.09 26.15
CA GLU A 8 14.57 30.20 25.17
C GLU A 8 13.20 29.77 25.71
N ASP A 9 12.21 30.55 25.27
CA ASP A 9 10.91 30.09 24.77
C ASP A 9 9.95 29.39 25.76
N GLU A 10 9.33 30.19 26.61
CA GLU A 10 7.93 29.94 26.98
C GLU A 10 7.03 30.30 25.78
N GLY A 11 7.03 29.42 24.77
CA GLY A 11 6.14 29.43 23.63
C GLY A 11 4.80 28.79 23.98
N HIS A 12 3.89 29.62 24.49
CA HIS A 12 2.45 29.39 24.52
C HIS A 12 1.94 28.89 23.15
N GLN A 13 1.53 27.61 23.02
CA GLN A 13 0.48 27.19 22.07
C GLN A 13 -0.34 26.02 22.64
N GLU A 14 -1.15 26.36 23.63
CA GLU A 14 -2.45 25.74 23.81
C GLU A 14 -3.35 26.26 22.67
N HIS A 15 -3.52 25.50 21.58
CA HIS A 15 -4.67 25.55 20.66
C HIS A 15 -4.47 24.59 19.47
N SER A 16 -5.13 23.43 19.49
CA SER A 16 -5.85 22.85 18.33
C SER A 16 -6.19 21.37 18.58
N GLU A 17 -7.27 21.19 19.33
CA GLU A 17 -8.17 20.07 19.16
C GLU A 17 -8.78 20.16 17.74
N HIS A 18 -8.16 19.58 16.70
CA HIS A 18 -8.78 19.18 15.41
C HIS A 18 -7.72 18.65 14.43
N GLY A 19 -7.82 17.38 14.05
CA GLY A 19 -6.99 16.75 13.02
C GLY A 19 -6.10 15.66 13.61
N LEU A 20 -6.27 14.44 13.11
CA LEU A 20 -5.41 13.33 13.43
C LEU A 20 -3.93 13.71 13.23
N SER A 21 -3.15 13.56 14.30
CA SER A 21 -1.74 13.93 14.37
C SER A 21 -0.93 13.42 13.17
N ASP A 22 -0.31 14.35 12.42
CA ASP A 22 0.71 14.11 11.38
C ASP A 22 1.73 13.02 11.75
N PHE A 23 2.04 12.92 13.04
CA PHE A 23 2.94 11.92 13.60
C PHE A 23 2.51 10.47 13.32
N GLY A 24 1.21 10.23 13.17
CA GLY A 24 0.66 8.95 12.74
C GLY A 24 1.12 8.59 11.33
N TYR A 25 0.88 9.47 10.36
CA TYR A 25 1.27 9.24 8.96
C TYR A 25 2.77 9.05 8.78
N ILE A 26 3.59 9.82 9.51
CA ILE A 26 5.05 9.65 9.52
C ILE A 26 5.42 8.22 9.94
N LYS A 27 4.79 7.65 10.98
CA LYS A 27 5.06 6.27 11.39
C LYS A 27 4.69 5.26 10.30
N ILE A 28 3.54 5.41 9.64
CA ILE A 28 3.17 4.54 8.52
C ILE A 28 4.18 4.68 7.37
N ALA A 29 4.65 5.89 7.07
CA ALA A 29 5.68 6.14 6.05
C ALA A 29 6.97 5.39 6.33
N VAL A 30 7.45 5.41 7.57
CA VAL A 30 8.65 4.69 7.99
C VAL A 30 8.47 3.17 7.86
N ILE A 31 7.29 2.65 8.22
CA ILE A 31 6.98 1.21 8.04
C ILE A 31 7.00 0.84 6.56
N LEU A 32 6.37 1.66 5.69
CA LEU A 32 6.35 1.44 4.26
C LEU A 32 7.76 1.50 3.65
N ALA A 33 8.57 2.47 4.08
CA ALA A 33 9.97 2.58 3.68
C ALA A 33 10.79 1.34 4.11
N THR A 34 10.53 0.81 5.31
CA THR A 34 11.19 -0.41 5.80
C THR A 34 10.78 -1.63 4.98
N LEU A 35 9.50 -1.77 4.64
CA LEU A 35 9.02 -2.82 3.72
C LEU A 35 9.67 -2.72 2.33
N THR A 36 9.97 -1.51 1.86
CA THR A 36 10.67 -1.30 0.58
C THR A 36 12.16 -1.54 0.68
N ALA A 37 12.80 -1.20 1.79
CA ALA A 37 14.17 -1.61 2.04
C ALA A 37 14.30 -3.14 2.13
N ALA A 38 13.32 -3.82 2.75
CA ALA A 38 13.27 -5.28 2.82
C ALA A 38 13.13 -5.92 1.42
N GLU A 39 12.26 -5.38 0.56
CA GLU A 39 12.15 -5.81 -0.85
C GLU A 39 13.47 -5.61 -1.60
N VAL A 40 14.12 -4.47 -1.43
CA VAL A 40 15.41 -4.23 -2.09
C VAL A 40 16.48 -5.19 -1.55
N ALA A 41 16.45 -5.50 -0.25
CA ALA A 41 17.35 -6.46 0.37
C ALA A 41 17.18 -7.89 -0.17
N THR A 42 15.98 -8.29 -0.60
CA THR A 42 15.79 -9.60 -1.24
C THR A 42 16.47 -9.70 -2.61
N TYR A 43 16.79 -8.58 -3.28
CA TYR A 43 17.66 -8.64 -4.48
C TYR A 43 19.14 -8.89 -4.15
N PHE A 44 19.57 -8.57 -2.93
CA PHE A 44 20.94 -8.80 -2.49
C PHE A 44 21.15 -10.17 -1.83
N PHE A 45 20.07 -10.76 -1.29
CA PHE A 45 20.08 -12.06 -0.65
C PHE A 45 19.20 -13.04 -1.43
N ASP A 46 19.82 -14.08 -2.01
CA ASP A 46 19.16 -15.07 -2.83
C ASP A 46 18.29 -16.01 -1.97
N PHE A 47 16.96 -15.82 -2.00
CA PHE A 47 16.00 -16.65 -1.27
C PHE A 47 15.40 -17.78 -2.12
N GLY A 48 15.95 -18.02 -3.32
CA GLY A 48 15.53 -19.10 -4.21
C GLY A 48 14.05 -19.04 -4.57
N VAL A 49 13.38 -20.20 -4.60
CA VAL A 49 11.97 -20.35 -5.01
C VAL A 49 10.98 -19.52 -4.18
N VAL A 50 11.34 -19.12 -2.96
CA VAL A 50 10.45 -18.36 -2.06
C VAL A 50 10.48 -16.86 -2.34
N GLU A 51 11.47 -16.37 -3.09
CA GLU A 51 11.62 -14.95 -3.42
C GLU A 51 10.36 -14.41 -4.14
N ILE A 52 9.94 -15.07 -5.23
CA ILE A 52 8.81 -14.65 -6.06
C ILE A 52 7.48 -14.53 -5.27
N PRO A 53 7.02 -15.55 -4.52
CA PRO A 53 5.79 -15.42 -3.74
C PRO A 53 5.93 -14.38 -2.62
N SER A 54 7.11 -14.23 -2.02
CA SER A 54 7.33 -13.21 -0.98
C SER A 54 7.22 -11.78 -1.53
N LEU A 55 7.78 -11.53 -2.71
CA LEU A 55 7.70 -10.24 -3.42
C LEU A 55 6.26 -9.90 -3.80
N LEU A 56 5.47 -10.87 -4.28
CA LEU A 56 4.06 -10.68 -4.58
C LEU A 56 3.24 -10.30 -3.33
N ILE A 57 3.50 -10.96 -2.20
CA ILE A 57 2.84 -10.63 -0.93
C ILE A 57 3.21 -9.21 -0.48
N LEU A 58 4.49 -8.84 -0.55
CA LEU A 58 4.96 -7.49 -0.19
C LEU A 58 4.32 -6.42 -1.08
N MET A 59 4.14 -6.67 -2.37
CA MET A 59 3.42 -5.80 -3.30
C MET A 59 1.98 -5.52 -2.84
N VAL A 60 1.22 -6.58 -2.53
CA VAL A 60 -0.18 -6.44 -2.07
C VAL A 60 -0.25 -5.71 -0.74
N VAL A 61 0.62 -6.05 0.21
CA VAL A 61 0.66 -5.40 1.54
C VAL A 61 0.96 -3.92 1.41
N LYS A 62 1.99 -3.54 0.64
CA LYS A 62 2.34 -2.13 0.41
C LYS A 62 1.21 -1.37 -0.25
N PHE A 63 0.60 -1.96 -1.28
CA PHE A 63 -0.55 -1.36 -1.96
C PHE A 63 -1.68 -1.05 -0.98
N GLN A 64 -2.04 -2.00 -0.11
CA GLN A 64 -3.12 -1.80 0.86
C GLN A 64 -2.81 -0.71 1.90
N ILE A 65 -1.56 -0.65 2.36
CA ILE A 65 -1.12 0.40 3.31
C ILE A 65 -1.19 1.77 2.62
N VAL A 66 -0.71 1.88 1.37
CA VAL A 66 -0.75 3.13 0.60
C VAL A 66 -2.18 3.62 0.36
N VAL A 67 -3.07 2.74 -0.09
CA VAL A 67 -4.47 3.08 -0.32
C VAL A 67 -5.15 3.50 1.00
N SER A 68 -4.97 2.74 2.07
CA SER A 68 -5.69 3.01 3.32
C SER A 68 -5.20 4.28 4.02
N TYR A 69 -3.88 4.52 4.04
CA TYR A 69 -3.28 5.61 4.82
C TYR A 69 -2.84 6.79 3.95
N PHE A 70 -2.12 6.58 2.85
CA PHE A 70 -1.59 7.69 2.04
C PHE A 70 -2.60 8.33 1.09
N MET A 71 -3.62 7.58 0.65
CA MET A 71 -4.75 8.16 -0.08
C MET A 71 -5.83 8.80 0.83
N HIS A 72 -5.57 8.95 2.13
CA HIS A 72 -6.46 9.64 3.09
C HIS A 72 -7.81 8.94 3.36
N LEU A 73 -8.04 7.76 2.77
CA LEU A 73 -9.30 7.00 2.78
C LEU A 73 -9.78 6.54 4.16
N LYS A 74 -8.87 6.35 5.12
CA LYS A 74 -9.19 6.00 6.51
C LYS A 74 -9.81 7.18 7.27
N PHE A 75 -9.50 8.41 6.88
CA PHE A 75 -9.86 9.65 7.58
C PHE A 75 -10.89 10.49 6.82
N ASP A 76 -11.15 10.15 5.56
CA ASP A 76 -12.26 10.67 4.78
C ASP A 76 -13.54 9.83 4.91
N SER A 77 -14.65 10.33 4.39
CA SER A 77 -15.94 9.65 4.35
C SER A 77 -15.84 8.29 3.65
N LYS A 78 -16.62 7.30 4.14
CA LYS A 78 -16.64 5.93 3.58
C LYS A 78 -16.99 5.88 2.09
N VAL A 79 -17.49 6.97 1.51
CA VAL A 79 -17.82 7.11 0.08
C VAL A 79 -16.58 6.94 -0.79
N PHE A 80 -15.45 7.57 -0.45
CA PHE A 80 -14.23 7.42 -1.27
C PHE A 80 -13.64 6.00 -1.16
N SER A 81 -13.75 5.36 0.01
CA SER A 81 -13.36 3.94 0.15
C SER A 81 -14.23 3.04 -0.72
N TYR A 82 -15.54 3.33 -0.77
CA TYR A 82 -16.47 2.57 -1.61
C TYR A 82 -16.17 2.76 -3.10
N LEU A 83 -15.93 3.99 -3.56
CA LEU A 83 -15.59 4.27 -4.96
C LEU A 83 -14.26 3.64 -5.37
N PHE A 84 -13.26 3.63 -4.49
CA PHE A 84 -12.00 2.96 -4.76
C PHE A 84 -12.17 1.45 -4.87
N VAL A 85 -12.89 0.83 -3.93
CA VAL A 85 -13.14 -0.63 -3.93
C VAL A 85 -14.00 -1.05 -5.11
N THR A 86 -15.04 -0.29 -5.46
CA THR A 86 -15.86 -0.59 -6.66
C THR A 86 -15.03 -0.44 -7.93
N GLY A 87 -14.16 0.58 -8.02
CA GLY A 87 -13.20 0.73 -9.11
C GLY A 87 -12.20 -0.42 -9.21
N LEU A 88 -11.66 -0.89 -8.07
CA LEU A 88 -10.77 -2.06 -7.99
C LEU A 88 -11.47 -3.33 -8.46
N ILE A 89 -12.70 -3.58 -7.99
CA ILE A 89 -13.51 -4.74 -8.40
C ILE A 89 -13.83 -4.67 -9.89
N LEU A 90 -14.23 -3.50 -10.39
CA LEU A 90 -14.50 -3.29 -11.80
C LEU A 90 -13.24 -3.56 -12.65
N ALA A 91 -12.09 -3.04 -12.25
CA ALA A 91 -10.82 -3.28 -12.93
C ALA A 91 -10.47 -4.78 -12.97
N MET A 92 -10.58 -5.47 -11.83
CA MET A 92 -10.39 -6.92 -11.76
C MET A 92 -11.35 -7.68 -12.69
N MET A 93 -12.61 -7.26 -12.74
CA MET A 93 -13.63 -7.88 -13.59
C MET A 93 -13.34 -7.66 -15.08
N VAL A 94 -12.94 -6.46 -15.48
CA VAL A 94 -12.58 -6.13 -16.87
C VAL A 94 -11.32 -6.88 -17.29
N PHE A 95 -10.29 -6.93 -16.44
CA PHE A 95 -9.08 -7.71 -16.70
C PHE A 95 -9.37 -9.20 -16.80
N ALA A 96 -10.21 -9.76 -15.92
CA ALA A 96 -10.63 -11.15 -15.99
C ALA A 96 -11.47 -11.45 -17.24
N ALA A 97 -12.38 -10.55 -17.61
CA ALA A 97 -13.19 -10.68 -18.83
C ALA A 97 -12.31 -10.60 -20.09
N MET A 98 -11.33 -9.70 -20.12
CA MET A 98 -10.39 -9.61 -21.23
C MET A 98 -9.45 -10.82 -21.28
N GLY A 99 -8.93 -11.27 -20.14
CA GLY A 99 -8.09 -12.46 -20.05
C GLY A 99 -8.82 -13.73 -20.49
N THR A 100 -10.07 -13.91 -20.05
CA THR A 100 -10.92 -15.04 -20.49
C THR A 100 -11.33 -14.89 -21.95
N SER A 101 -11.60 -13.69 -22.44
CA SER A 101 -11.87 -13.45 -23.87
C SER A 101 -10.66 -13.81 -24.74
N MET A 102 -9.44 -13.44 -24.32
CA MET A 102 -8.22 -13.79 -25.04
C MET A 102 -7.98 -15.31 -24.99
N ALA A 103 -8.18 -15.95 -23.84
CA ALA A 103 -8.06 -17.41 -23.71
C ALA A 103 -9.12 -18.16 -24.55
N PHE A 104 -10.36 -17.68 -24.55
CA PHE A 104 -11.47 -18.23 -25.33
C PHE A 104 -11.24 -18.06 -26.84
N TRP A 105 -10.65 -16.92 -27.25
CA TRP A 105 -10.38 -16.64 -28.67
C TRP A 105 -9.07 -17.25 -29.17
N GLN A 106 -8.15 -17.60 -28.26
CA GLN A 106 -6.97 -18.42 -28.56
C GLN A 106 -7.29 -19.92 -28.64
N ASN A 107 -8.40 -20.39 -28.04
CA ASN A 107 -8.74 -21.82 -27.98
C ASN A 107 -10.24 -22.12 -28.27
N PRO A 108 -10.66 -22.12 -29.55
CA PRO A 108 -12.07 -22.24 -29.97
C PRO A 108 -12.72 -23.61 -29.74
N SER A 109 -11.95 -24.65 -29.41
CA SER A 109 -12.44 -25.96 -29.00
C SER A 109 -12.19 -26.16 -27.50
N GLY A 110 -13.25 -25.98 -26.70
CA GLY A 110 -13.21 -26.17 -25.25
C GLY A 110 -12.64 -27.52 -24.82
N CYS A 111 -12.11 -27.51 -23.60
CA CYS A 111 -11.45 -28.62 -22.90
C CYS A 111 -10.01 -28.88 -23.32
N ASP A 112 -9.09 -28.12 -22.72
CA ASP A 112 -7.94 -28.79 -22.14
C ASP A 112 -7.69 -28.31 -20.71
N ALA A 113 -8.41 -28.93 -19.77
CA ALA A 113 -8.19 -28.78 -18.34
C ALA A 113 -6.93 -29.55 -17.86
N SER A 114 -6.10 -30.08 -18.77
CA SER A 114 -4.89 -30.84 -18.44
C SER A 114 -3.56 -30.06 -18.56
N ALA A 115 -3.59 -28.77 -18.95
CA ALA A 115 -2.38 -27.94 -19.04
C ALA A 115 -1.91 -27.31 -17.70
N PHE A 116 -2.61 -27.58 -16.59
CA PHE A 116 -2.13 -27.27 -15.22
C PHE A 116 -1.46 -28.51 -14.59
N CYS A 117 -0.60 -29.18 -15.36
CA CYS A 117 0.41 -30.11 -14.89
C CYS A 117 1.78 -29.60 -15.35
#